data_AF-A0A7V3T132-F1
#
_entry.id   AF-A0A7V3T132-F1
#
_cell.length_a   1.000
_cell.length_b   1.000
_cell.length_c   1.000
_cell.angle_alpha   90.00
_cell.angle_beta   90.00
_cell.angle_gamma   90.00
#
_symmetry.space_group_name_H-M   'P 1'
#
loop_
_entity.id
_entity.type
_entity.pdbx_description
1 polymer ?
#
loop_
_entity_poly.entity_id
_entity_poly.type
_entity_poly.pdbx_seq_one_letter_code
_entity_poly.pdbx_strand_id
1 'polypeptide(L)'
;MNNKERLMIYPYDIQSAPLITHQSLIKNYNITALVSPNGWGLNEKDAAFVYGGRPLGIHIQSDFEGCLDFCDTVLFAEHDQATDVKKVILPKIKKAAKQQKNILCSLCPNNEIKEEISQLCSSSNVHFKHFDYGKEVFYVDKLESITRTLCSFETPVVFVMGASDKTHKFEIQLALRDNFINMGYKVSQIGSRNGCEIFGFHSFPWFMRSTSINEIDRIILFNHYVKQIELRENPDIIIIGIPGGISPFSNELHNNFGVHAFQISQAVKPDAVIFSLLYADFSPDYFQSLSNKINHKFGYEINCFNLSNNLFDMNASVFEKRFMYAKLDTGLVDNKTEYYRKLQIPVYNILNSQDSNNISRHIFDILSSYGNRELA
;
A
#
# COMPACT_ATOMS: atom_id res chain seq x y z
N MET A 1 -16.62 -22.79 12.08
CA MET A 1 -15.77 -21.65 12.45
C MET A 1 -14.38 -21.97 11.93
N ASN A 2 -13.89 -21.27 10.90
CA ASN A 2 -12.51 -21.48 10.43
C ASN A 2 -11.57 -21.03 11.54
N ASN A 3 -10.77 -21.95 12.08
CA ASN A 3 -9.81 -21.64 13.12
C ASN A 3 -8.67 -20.82 12.47
N LYS A 4 -8.62 -19.51 12.73
CA LYS A 4 -7.57 -18.64 12.19
C LYS A 4 -6.23 -18.98 12.85
N GLU A 5 -5.16 -19.07 12.06
CA GLU A 5 -3.82 -19.31 12.60
C GLU A 5 -3.32 -18.11 13.40
N ARG A 6 -2.61 -18.35 14.50
CA ARG A 6 -2.03 -17.27 15.32
C ARG A 6 -0.78 -16.72 14.65
N LEU A 7 -0.82 -15.45 14.27
CA LEU A 7 0.23 -14.77 13.52
C LEU A 7 1.02 -13.81 14.42
N MET A 8 2.33 -13.93 14.41
CA MET A 8 3.26 -12.93 14.92
C MET A 8 3.81 -12.10 13.76
N ILE A 9 3.93 -10.78 13.94
CA ILE A 9 4.54 -9.87 12.95
C ILE A 9 5.92 -9.45 13.43
N TYR A 10 6.94 -9.63 12.58
CA TYR A 10 8.30 -9.20 12.86
C TYR A 10 9.04 -8.75 11.58
N PRO A 11 9.80 -7.65 11.58
CA PRO A 11 9.74 -6.60 12.56
C PRO A 11 8.43 -5.80 12.38
N TYR A 12 7.79 -5.39 13.48
CA TYR A 12 6.67 -4.47 13.44
C TYR A 12 7.15 -3.03 13.32
N ASP A 13 6.56 -2.27 12.41
CA ASP A 13 6.79 -0.84 12.20
C ASP A 13 5.65 -0.20 11.38
N ILE A 14 5.87 1.02 10.88
CA ILE A 14 4.90 1.74 10.06
C ILE A 14 4.48 0.98 8.78
N GLN A 15 5.34 0.15 8.21
CA GLN A 15 5.04 -0.61 7.00
C GLN A 15 4.06 -1.75 7.30
N SER A 16 4.11 -2.34 8.50
CA SER A 16 3.20 -3.42 8.91
C SER A 16 1.98 -2.95 9.70
N ALA A 17 1.94 -1.68 10.13
CA ALA A 17 0.78 -1.09 10.81
C ALA A 17 -0.59 -1.36 10.15
N PRO A 18 -0.73 -1.34 8.81
CA PRO A 18 -2.01 -1.62 8.15
C PRO A 18 -2.57 -3.03 8.42
N LEU A 19 -1.73 -3.99 8.82
CA LEU A 19 -2.19 -5.33 9.21
C LEU A 19 -3.06 -5.28 10.47
N ILE A 20 -2.87 -4.25 11.30
CA ILE A 20 -3.61 -4.05 12.55
C ILE A 20 -4.83 -3.19 12.32
N THR A 21 -4.68 -2.06 11.62
CA THR A 21 -5.79 -1.13 11.37
C THR A 21 -6.87 -1.75 10.47
N HIS A 22 -6.50 -2.70 9.61
CA HIS A 22 -7.40 -3.39 8.69
C HIS A 22 -7.43 -4.92 8.91
N GLN A 23 -7.37 -5.36 10.18
CA GLN A 23 -7.39 -6.79 10.53
C GLN A 23 -8.66 -7.53 10.04
N SER A 24 -9.77 -6.81 9.83
CA SER A 24 -11.02 -7.33 9.23
C SER A 24 -10.80 -7.99 7.86
N LEU A 25 -9.88 -7.45 7.06
CA LEU A 25 -9.55 -7.96 5.72
C LEU A 25 -8.72 -9.25 5.78
N ILE A 26 -8.11 -9.56 6.93
CA ILE A 26 -7.23 -10.73 7.10
C ILE A 26 -8.08 -11.95 7.50
N LYS A 27 -8.32 -12.83 6.53
CA LYS A 27 -9.23 -13.98 6.70
C LYS A 27 -8.60 -15.17 7.42
N ASN A 28 -7.32 -15.45 7.17
CA ASN A 28 -6.68 -16.71 7.58
C ASN A 28 -5.93 -16.62 8.91
N TYR A 29 -5.68 -15.40 9.39
CA TYR A 29 -4.78 -15.16 10.52
C TYR A 29 -5.43 -14.31 11.60
N ASN A 30 -5.11 -14.63 12.85
CA ASN A 30 -5.36 -13.80 14.01
C ASN A 30 -4.03 -13.27 14.53
N ILE A 31 -3.87 -11.95 14.60
CA ILE A 31 -2.60 -11.35 15.02
C ILE A 31 -2.50 -11.44 16.55
N THR A 32 -1.42 -12.06 17.03
CA THR A 32 -1.22 -12.37 18.46
C THR A 32 -0.05 -11.62 19.08
N ALA A 33 0.94 -11.23 18.28
CA ALA A 33 2.10 -10.48 18.77
C ALA A 33 2.66 -9.54 17.69
N LEU A 34 3.08 -8.36 18.13
CA LEU A 34 3.81 -7.36 17.36
C LEU A 34 5.20 -7.26 17.96
N VAL A 35 6.23 -7.62 17.19
CA VAL A 35 7.59 -7.67 17.72
C VAL A 35 8.52 -6.83 16.87
N SER A 36 9.34 -6.00 17.51
CA SER A 36 10.36 -5.18 16.84
C SER A 36 11.74 -5.42 17.45
N PRO A 37 12.83 -5.23 16.66
CA PRO A 37 14.19 -5.35 17.18
C PRO A 37 14.47 -4.36 18.32
N ASN A 38 15.26 -4.82 19.29
CA ASN A 38 15.85 -3.93 20.28
C ASN A 38 16.68 -2.83 19.59
N GLY A 39 16.54 -1.59 20.06
CA GLY A 39 17.20 -0.42 19.47
C GLY A 39 16.34 0.39 18.50
N TRP A 40 15.18 -0.11 18.07
CA TRP A 40 14.25 0.67 17.24
C TRP A 40 13.42 1.69 18.04
N GLY A 41 13.53 1.66 19.37
CA GLY A 41 12.81 2.58 20.25
C GLY A 41 11.29 2.37 20.23
N LEU A 42 10.84 1.14 19.93
CA LEU A 42 9.42 0.77 19.84
C LEU A 42 8.94 -0.11 21.01
N ASN A 43 9.85 -0.67 21.81
CA ASN A 43 9.48 -1.54 22.92
C ASN A 43 8.51 -0.85 23.88
N GLU A 44 7.46 -1.56 24.29
CA GLU A 44 6.37 -1.12 25.18
C GLU A 44 5.56 0.09 24.66
N LYS A 45 5.81 0.58 23.45
CA LYS A 45 4.96 1.60 22.85
C LYS A 45 3.68 0.97 22.31
N ASP A 46 2.61 1.75 22.33
CA ASP A 46 1.38 1.39 21.64
C ASP A 46 1.64 1.25 20.13
N ALA A 47 1.01 0.27 19.49
CA ALA A 47 1.09 0.00 18.07
C ALA A 47 0.81 1.26 17.22
N ALA A 48 -0.11 2.12 17.65
CA ALA A 48 -0.45 3.36 16.96
C ALA A 48 0.69 4.38 16.88
N PHE A 49 1.69 4.27 17.76
CA PHE A 49 2.85 5.16 17.80
C PHE A 49 3.58 5.19 16.46
N VAL A 50 3.64 4.06 15.74
CA VAL A 50 4.40 3.97 14.48
C VAL A 50 3.76 4.77 13.35
N TYR A 51 2.49 5.15 13.44
CA TYR A 51 1.82 6.01 12.45
C TYR A 51 1.21 7.29 13.04
N GLY A 52 1.39 7.54 14.34
CA GLY A 52 0.92 8.76 15.01
C GLY A 52 -0.61 8.83 15.14
N GLY A 53 -1.26 7.66 15.22
CA GLY A 53 -2.70 7.54 15.41
C GLY A 53 -3.10 7.48 16.88
N ARG A 54 -4.40 7.27 17.11
CA ARG A 54 -4.94 7.07 18.46
C ARG A 54 -4.52 5.70 19.02
N PRO A 55 -4.21 5.59 20.33
CA PRO A 55 -3.79 4.32 20.93
C PRO A 55 -4.77 3.17 20.67
N LEU A 56 -4.24 2.00 20.31
CA LEU A 56 -5.00 0.78 20.08
C LEU A 56 -5.09 -0.13 21.31
N GLY A 57 -4.28 0.14 22.35
CA GLY A 57 -4.11 -0.73 23.52
C GLY A 57 -3.25 -1.97 23.24
N ILE A 58 -2.63 -2.06 22.06
CA ILE A 58 -1.77 -3.16 21.65
C ILE A 58 -0.33 -2.70 21.78
N HIS A 59 0.46 -3.38 22.61
CA HIS A 59 1.84 -2.99 22.88
C HIS A 59 2.82 -3.77 22.02
N ILE A 60 3.84 -3.08 21.52
CA ILE A 60 4.92 -3.67 20.74
C ILE A 60 5.92 -4.32 21.71
N GLN A 61 6.26 -5.56 21.44
CA GLN A 61 7.18 -6.36 22.26
C GLN A 61 8.58 -6.39 21.63
N SER A 62 9.61 -6.61 22.46
CA SER A 62 10.98 -6.84 21.99
C SER A 62 11.44 -8.30 22.14
N ASP A 63 10.74 -9.09 22.97
CA ASP A 63 11.08 -10.50 23.19
C ASP A 63 10.48 -11.38 22.08
N PHE A 64 11.22 -11.51 20.99
CA PHE A 64 10.84 -12.38 19.87
C PHE A 64 10.71 -13.83 20.30
N GLU A 65 11.67 -14.34 21.07
CA GLU A 65 11.74 -15.74 21.46
C GLU A 65 10.58 -16.13 22.37
N GLY A 66 10.23 -15.31 23.37
CA GLY A 66 9.06 -15.53 24.21
C GLY A 66 7.75 -15.46 23.41
N CYS A 67 7.67 -14.61 22.40
CA CYS A 67 6.47 -14.49 21.56
C CYS A 67 6.22 -15.71 20.65
N LEU A 68 7.25 -16.49 20.31
CA LEU A 68 7.10 -17.66 19.44
C LEU A 68 6.18 -18.73 20.05
N ASP A 69 6.12 -18.85 21.37
CA ASP A 69 5.28 -19.84 22.06
C ASP A 69 3.78 -19.57 21.85
N PHE A 70 3.41 -18.32 21.52
CA PHE A 70 2.04 -17.87 21.40
C PHE A 70 1.53 -17.80 19.95
N CYS A 71 2.38 -18.10 18.95
CA CYS A 71 2.01 -18.08 17.53
C CYS A 71 2.22 -19.43 16.84
N ASP A 72 1.50 -19.63 15.74
CA ASP A 72 1.66 -20.76 14.81
C ASP A 72 2.49 -20.34 13.59
N THR A 73 2.37 -19.07 13.20
CA THR A 73 2.94 -18.50 11.98
C THR A 73 3.65 -17.18 12.28
N VAL A 74 4.78 -16.93 11.62
CA VAL A 74 5.53 -15.67 11.71
C VAL A 74 5.56 -14.98 10.35
N LEU A 75 5.09 -13.73 10.30
CA LEU A 75 5.26 -12.85 9.15
C LEU A 75 6.54 -12.03 9.30
N PHE A 76 7.49 -12.30 8.42
CA PHE A 76 8.67 -11.48 8.19
C PHE A 76 8.31 -10.32 7.24
N ALA A 77 7.96 -9.19 7.83
CA ALA A 77 7.36 -8.05 7.15
C ALA A 77 8.41 -7.10 6.51
N GLU A 78 8.03 -6.45 5.42
CA GLU A 78 8.75 -5.27 4.93
C GLU A 78 8.75 -4.19 6.02
N HIS A 79 9.85 -3.46 6.09
CA HIS A 79 10.07 -2.44 7.11
C HIS A 79 10.88 -1.28 6.54
N ASP A 80 10.71 -0.12 7.17
CA ASP A 80 11.28 1.15 6.74
C ASP A 80 12.70 1.38 7.26
N GLN A 81 13.02 0.80 8.41
CA GLN A 81 14.32 0.94 9.06
C GLN A 81 15.40 0.19 8.27
N ALA A 82 16.51 0.86 7.96
CA ALA A 82 17.64 0.22 7.30
C ALA A 82 18.19 -0.91 8.18
N THR A 83 18.04 -2.16 7.72
CA THR A 83 18.35 -3.35 8.52
C THR A 83 19.13 -4.37 7.70
N ASP A 84 20.21 -4.90 8.28
CA ASP A 84 20.94 -6.02 7.70
C ASP A 84 20.10 -7.30 7.85
N VAL A 85 19.43 -7.70 6.77
CA VAL A 85 18.56 -8.89 6.72
C VAL A 85 19.33 -10.15 7.17
N LYS A 86 20.59 -10.30 6.77
CA LYS A 86 21.40 -11.49 7.09
C LYS A 86 21.76 -11.55 8.57
N LYS A 87 22.01 -10.40 9.21
CA LYS A 87 22.39 -10.35 10.63
C LYS A 87 21.21 -10.28 11.59
N VAL A 88 20.11 -9.63 11.21
CA VAL A 88 19.01 -9.33 12.14
C VAL A 88 17.80 -10.22 11.88
N ILE A 89 17.43 -10.41 10.62
CA ILE A 89 16.18 -11.10 10.25
C ILE A 89 16.39 -12.59 10.10
N LEU A 90 17.41 -13.00 9.34
CA LEU A 90 17.68 -14.41 9.03
C LEU A 90 17.90 -15.28 10.28
N PRO A 91 18.58 -14.83 11.37
CA PRO A 91 18.64 -15.62 12.60
C PRO A 91 17.28 -15.85 13.24
N LYS A 92 16.36 -14.88 13.13
CA LYS A 92 14.99 -14.98 13.65
C LYS A 92 14.14 -15.93 12.79
N ILE A 93 14.31 -15.92 11.47
CA ILE A 93 13.74 -16.94 10.56
C ILE A 93 14.23 -18.33 10.95
N LYS A 94 15.55 -18.51 11.13
CA LYS A 94 16.17 -19.78 11.57
C LYS A 94 15.59 -20.26 12.90
N LYS A 95 15.37 -19.36 13.86
CA LYS A 95 14.78 -19.70 15.15
C LYS A 95 13.32 -20.14 15.02
N ALA A 96 12.51 -19.40 14.27
CA ALA A 96 11.11 -19.72 14.01
C ALA A 96 10.96 -21.08 13.31
N ALA A 97 11.75 -21.34 12.26
CA ALA A 97 11.77 -22.64 11.56
C ALA A 97 12.14 -23.80 12.49
N LYS A 98 13.16 -23.64 13.34
CA LYS A 98 13.57 -24.66 14.33
C LYS A 98 12.47 -24.96 15.36
N GLN A 99 11.63 -23.97 15.68
CA GLN A 99 10.48 -24.14 16.56
C GLN A 99 9.19 -24.52 15.81
N GLN A 100 9.31 -25.02 14.57
CA GLN A 100 8.20 -25.53 13.77
C GLN A 100 7.10 -24.49 13.51
N LYS A 101 7.48 -23.22 13.38
CA LYS A 101 6.55 -22.14 12.99
C LYS A 101 6.50 -22.01 11.47
N ASN A 102 5.30 -21.80 10.94
CA ASN A 102 5.14 -21.44 9.53
C ASN A 102 5.74 -20.06 9.29
N ILE A 103 6.27 -19.84 8.08
CA ILE A 103 6.98 -18.61 7.70
C ILE A 103 6.26 -17.97 6.54
N LEU A 104 5.77 -16.76 6.77
CA LEU A 104 5.37 -15.83 5.72
C LEU A 104 6.47 -14.79 5.57
N CYS A 105 6.82 -14.43 4.34
CA CYS A 105 7.87 -13.45 4.09
C CYS A 105 7.42 -12.48 3.01
N SER A 106 7.27 -11.20 3.37
CA SER A 106 6.99 -10.13 2.41
C SER A 106 8.23 -9.32 2.06
N LEU A 107 9.36 -9.59 2.72
CA LEU A 107 10.65 -9.00 2.38
C LEU A 107 11.04 -9.38 0.95
N CYS A 108 11.86 -8.54 0.31
CA CYS A 108 12.46 -8.86 -0.97
C CYS A 108 13.98 -8.98 -0.82
N PRO A 109 14.46 -10.07 -0.18
CA PRO A 109 15.89 -10.31 -0.08
C PRO A 109 16.48 -10.62 -1.46
N ASN A 110 17.82 -10.60 -1.54
CA ASN A 110 18.50 -11.09 -2.73
C ASN A 110 18.24 -12.60 -2.93
N ASN A 111 18.52 -13.11 -4.13
CA ASN A 111 18.24 -14.51 -4.48
C ASN A 111 18.96 -15.50 -3.56
N GLU A 112 20.20 -15.22 -3.15
CA GLU A 112 20.98 -16.07 -2.23
C GLU A 112 20.24 -16.28 -0.90
N ILE A 113 19.81 -15.19 -0.24
CA ILE A 113 19.09 -15.27 1.04
C ILE A 113 17.71 -15.91 0.85
N LYS A 114 17.04 -15.63 -0.28
CA LYS A 114 15.74 -16.25 -0.59
C LYS A 114 15.86 -17.78 -0.71
N GLU A 115 16.88 -18.26 -1.41
CA GLU A 115 17.19 -19.69 -1.54
C GLU A 115 17.57 -20.31 -0.19
N GLU A 116 18.39 -19.61 0.61
CA GLU A 116 18.76 -20.06 1.96
C GLU A 116 17.52 -20.25 2.85
N ILE A 117 16.59 -19.29 2.85
CA ILE A 117 15.32 -19.38 3.61
C ILE A 117 14.48 -20.55 3.09
N SER A 118 14.36 -20.73 1.77
CA SER A 118 13.57 -21.80 1.17
C SER A 118 14.11 -23.19 1.54
N GLN A 119 15.44 -23.38 1.49
CA GLN A 119 16.11 -24.63 1.88
C GLN A 119 15.97 -24.92 3.37
N LEU A 120 16.13 -23.89 4.22
CA LEU A 120 15.92 -23.97 5.66
C LEU A 120 14.49 -24.41 6.01
N CYS A 121 13.48 -23.82 5.34
CA CYS A 121 12.09 -24.17 5.60
C CYS A 121 11.77 -25.60 5.15
N SER A 122 12.25 -25.98 3.97
CA SER A 122 12.11 -27.33 3.42
C SER A 122 12.73 -28.38 4.34
N SER A 123 13.97 -28.16 4.80
CA SER A 123 14.68 -29.07 5.72
C SER A 123 14.04 -29.16 7.11
N SER A 124 13.35 -28.10 7.55
CA SER A 124 12.65 -28.07 8.83
C SER A 124 11.19 -28.55 8.72
N ASN A 125 10.73 -28.92 7.52
CA ASN A 125 9.34 -29.28 7.21
C ASN A 125 8.30 -28.24 7.66
N VAL A 126 8.63 -26.95 7.51
CA VAL A 126 7.73 -25.83 7.84
C VAL A 126 7.18 -25.19 6.58
N HIS A 127 5.92 -24.75 6.63
CA HIS A 127 5.33 -24.05 5.49
C HIS A 127 6.03 -22.72 5.26
N PHE A 128 6.40 -22.45 4.01
CA PHE A 128 6.99 -21.19 3.59
C PHE A 128 6.19 -20.56 2.46
N LYS A 129 5.73 -19.33 2.67
CA LYS A 129 5.12 -18.50 1.63
C LYS A 129 5.88 -17.18 1.50
N HIS A 130 6.38 -16.92 0.31
CA HIS A 130 7.06 -15.66 -0.03
C HIS A 130 6.18 -14.83 -0.96
N PHE A 131 5.86 -13.61 -0.57
CA PHE A 131 5.13 -12.67 -1.43
C PHE A 131 6.12 -12.02 -2.40
N ASP A 132 6.04 -12.34 -3.69
CA ASP A 132 6.97 -11.88 -4.73
C ASP A 132 6.25 -11.01 -5.79
N TYR A 133 5.85 -9.79 -5.41
CA TYR A 133 5.30 -8.74 -6.29
C TYR A 133 4.31 -9.25 -7.37
N GLY A 134 3.34 -10.08 -7.02
CA GLY A 134 2.33 -10.55 -7.98
C GLY A 134 2.87 -11.44 -9.12
N LYS A 135 4.05 -12.07 -8.99
CA LYS A 135 4.56 -13.06 -9.96
C LYS A 135 3.62 -14.23 -10.22
N GLU A 136 2.78 -14.57 -9.26
CA GLU A 136 1.88 -15.73 -9.37
C GLU A 136 0.69 -15.50 -10.32
N VAL A 137 0.32 -14.25 -10.64
CA VAL A 137 -0.99 -13.95 -11.24
C VAL A 137 -0.96 -13.83 -12.77
N PHE A 138 0.21 -13.54 -13.36
CA PHE A 138 0.31 -13.27 -14.80
C PHE A 138 1.57 -13.88 -15.43
N TYR A 139 1.39 -14.95 -16.20
CA TYR A 139 2.45 -15.56 -17.00
C TYR A 139 2.80 -14.65 -18.18
N VAL A 140 3.94 -13.98 -18.08
CA VAL A 140 4.53 -13.11 -19.13
C VAL A 140 4.88 -13.92 -20.39
N ASP A 141 4.95 -15.24 -20.30
CA ASP A 141 5.25 -16.19 -21.40
C ASP A 141 4.26 -16.13 -22.58
N LYS A 142 3.18 -15.33 -22.46
CA LYS A 142 2.20 -15.10 -23.52
C LYS A 142 2.35 -13.75 -24.24
N LEU A 143 3.39 -12.96 -23.97
CA LEU A 143 3.63 -11.64 -24.59
C LEU A 143 3.45 -11.63 -26.12
N GLU A 144 3.92 -12.67 -26.81
CA GLU A 144 3.80 -12.80 -28.28
C GLU A 144 2.35 -12.94 -28.77
N SER A 145 1.45 -13.40 -27.89
CA SER A 145 0.02 -13.59 -28.18
C SER A 145 -0.87 -12.45 -27.69
N ILE A 146 -0.32 -11.48 -26.95
CA ILE A 146 -1.09 -10.34 -26.43
C ILE A 146 -1.27 -9.32 -27.56
N THR A 147 -2.52 -8.97 -27.85
CA THR A 147 -2.84 -7.93 -28.82
C THR A 147 -2.30 -6.59 -28.33
N ARG A 148 -1.73 -5.77 -29.22
CA ARG A 148 -1.24 -4.43 -28.85
C ARG A 148 -2.34 -3.41 -28.55
N THR A 149 -3.61 -3.75 -28.83
CA THR A 149 -4.75 -2.91 -28.52
C THR A 149 -5.05 -2.94 -27.02
N LEU A 150 -5.29 -1.76 -26.44
CA LEU A 150 -5.73 -1.62 -25.06
C LEU A 150 -7.21 -1.99 -24.94
N CYS A 151 -7.55 -2.69 -23.87
CA CYS A 151 -8.92 -3.02 -23.49
C CYS A 151 -9.62 -1.82 -22.85
N SER A 152 -10.93 -1.70 -23.06
CA SER A 152 -11.82 -0.90 -22.23
C SER A 152 -12.24 -1.66 -20.97
N PHE A 153 -12.69 -0.92 -19.97
CA PHE A 153 -13.21 -1.42 -18.70
C PHE A 153 -14.68 -1.04 -18.58
N GLU A 154 -15.49 -1.99 -18.13
CA GLU A 154 -16.92 -1.76 -17.84
C GLU A 154 -17.13 -1.44 -16.35
N THR A 155 -16.16 -1.82 -15.52
CA THR A 155 -16.17 -1.59 -14.07
C THR A 155 -15.48 -0.26 -13.76
N PRO A 156 -16.06 0.59 -12.87
CA PRO A 156 -15.42 1.83 -12.48
C PRO A 156 -14.08 1.60 -11.79
N VAL A 157 -13.08 2.39 -12.19
CA VAL A 157 -11.70 2.34 -11.69
C VAL A 157 -11.39 3.58 -10.84
N VAL A 158 -10.96 3.35 -9.61
CA VAL A 158 -10.52 4.40 -8.68
C VAL A 158 -9.01 4.38 -8.54
N PHE A 159 -8.34 5.49 -8.86
CA PHE A 159 -6.92 5.66 -8.60
C PHE A 159 -6.67 6.28 -7.24
N VAL A 160 -5.70 5.71 -6.51
CA VAL A 160 -5.13 6.31 -5.31
C VAL A 160 -3.69 6.70 -5.59
N MET A 161 -3.44 8.00 -5.66
CA MET A 161 -2.17 8.61 -6.05
C MET A 161 -1.60 9.46 -4.92
N GLY A 162 -0.38 9.95 -5.08
CA GLY A 162 0.17 10.95 -4.17
C GLY A 162 1.43 11.62 -4.66
N ALA A 163 1.80 12.70 -3.98
CA ALA A 163 2.97 13.51 -4.32
C ALA A 163 4.30 12.72 -4.17
N SER A 164 4.36 11.82 -3.20
CA SER A 164 5.52 11.01 -2.88
C SER A 164 5.10 9.72 -2.16
N ASP A 165 6.10 8.90 -1.80
CA ASP A 165 5.92 7.90 -0.74
C ASP A 165 5.62 8.57 0.62
N LYS A 166 5.19 7.76 1.60
CA LYS A 166 4.81 8.24 2.95
C LYS A 166 3.65 9.25 2.98
N THR A 167 2.78 9.22 1.97
CA THR A 167 1.54 10.00 1.90
C THR A 167 0.31 9.17 2.30
N HIS A 168 0.46 8.03 3.01
CA HIS A 168 -0.70 7.18 3.40
C HIS A 168 -1.56 6.64 2.25
N LYS A 169 -1.05 6.58 1.01
CA LYS A 169 -1.78 6.00 -0.14
C LYS A 169 -2.30 4.59 0.14
N PHE A 170 -1.51 3.75 0.82
CA PHE A 170 -1.90 2.38 1.10
C PHE A 170 -3.01 2.28 2.14
N GLU A 171 -3.01 3.16 3.15
CA GLU A 171 -4.10 3.29 4.12
C GLU A 171 -5.40 3.71 3.41
N ILE A 172 -5.33 4.69 2.51
CA ILE A 172 -6.49 5.12 1.71
C ILE A 172 -7.05 3.94 0.91
N GLN A 173 -6.18 3.16 0.25
CA GLN A 173 -6.61 2.00 -0.53
C GLN A 173 -7.35 0.96 0.33
N LEU A 174 -6.82 0.63 1.52
CA LEU A 174 -7.43 -0.34 2.42
C LEU A 174 -8.73 0.17 3.04
N ALA A 175 -8.78 1.43 3.45
CA ALA A 175 -9.99 2.06 3.96
C ALA A 175 -11.12 2.09 2.94
N LEU A 176 -10.82 2.44 1.68
CA LEU A 176 -11.80 2.34 0.59
C LEU A 176 -12.32 0.91 0.46
N ARG A 177 -11.42 -0.08 0.43
CA ARG A 177 -11.79 -1.50 0.31
C ARG A 177 -12.70 -1.95 1.44
N ASP A 178 -12.32 -1.70 2.70
CA ASP A 178 -13.14 -2.05 3.86
C ASP A 178 -14.53 -1.41 3.76
N ASN A 179 -14.60 -0.11 3.45
CA ASN A 179 -15.86 0.61 3.39
C ASN A 179 -16.76 0.11 2.25
N PHE A 180 -16.22 -0.10 1.04
CA PHE A 180 -17.01 -0.63 -0.08
C PHE A 180 -17.47 -2.07 0.16
N ILE A 181 -16.64 -2.93 0.74
CA ILE A 181 -17.04 -4.28 1.14
C ILE A 181 -18.15 -4.22 2.19
N ASN A 182 -18.05 -3.35 3.18
CA ASN A 182 -19.08 -3.16 4.21
C ASN A 182 -20.39 -2.58 3.65
N MET A 183 -20.32 -1.83 2.55
CA MET A 183 -21.49 -1.38 1.78
C MET A 183 -22.10 -2.49 0.89
N GLY A 184 -21.47 -3.66 0.81
CA GLY A 184 -21.96 -4.80 0.04
C GLY A 184 -21.40 -4.93 -1.37
N TYR A 185 -20.45 -4.09 -1.77
CA TYR A 185 -19.81 -4.14 -3.09
C TYR A 185 -18.71 -5.19 -3.16
N LYS A 186 -18.57 -5.79 -4.34
CA LYS A 186 -17.47 -6.66 -4.70
C LYS A 186 -16.29 -5.84 -5.19
N VAL A 187 -15.20 -5.84 -4.42
CA VAL A 187 -14.04 -4.97 -4.67
C VAL A 187 -12.84 -5.78 -5.15
N SER A 188 -12.35 -5.47 -6.35
CA SER A 188 -11.00 -5.86 -6.78
C SER A 188 -10.01 -4.74 -6.48
N GLN A 189 -8.77 -5.10 -6.16
CA GLN A 189 -7.74 -4.11 -5.85
C GLN A 189 -6.36 -4.56 -6.30
N ILE A 190 -5.61 -3.62 -6.88
CA ILE A 190 -4.18 -3.72 -7.13
C ILE A 190 -3.49 -2.73 -6.20
N GLY A 191 -2.81 -3.25 -5.18
CA GLY A 191 -2.14 -2.45 -4.18
C GLY A 191 -0.86 -1.81 -4.68
N SER A 192 -0.46 -0.71 -4.05
CA SER A 192 0.83 -0.05 -4.34
C SER A 192 2.04 -0.69 -3.66
N ARG A 193 1.88 -1.83 -2.99
CA ARG A 193 2.89 -2.49 -2.13
C ARG A 193 2.96 -4.00 -2.41
N ASN A 194 4.00 -4.65 -1.88
CA ASN A 194 4.12 -6.11 -1.87
C ASN A 194 3.33 -6.72 -0.71
N GLY A 195 3.01 -8.01 -0.81
CA GLY A 195 2.32 -8.76 0.26
C GLY A 195 0.85 -8.41 0.43
N CYS A 196 0.23 -7.78 -0.56
CA CYS A 196 -1.19 -7.42 -0.55
C CYS A 196 -2.12 -8.65 -0.45
N GLU A 197 -1.62 -9.82 -0.84
CA GLU A 197 -2.36 -11.08 -0.84
C GLU A 197 -2.76 -11.51 0.58
N ILE A 198 -2.10 -11.00 1.62
CA ILE A 198 -2.49 -11.22 3.02
C ILE A 198 -3.86 -10.59 3.35
N PHE A 199 -4.21 -9.51 2.66
CA PHE A 199 -5.51 -8.83 2.74
C PHE A 199 -6.50 -9.34 1.67
N GLY A 200 -6.10 -10.35 0.90
CA GLY A 200 -6.92 -10.98 -0.13
C GLY A 200 -7.10 -10.14 -1.40
N PHE A 201 -6.09 -9.37 -1.80
CA PHE A 201 -6.05 -8.67 -3.10
C PHE A 201 -4.64 -8.66 -3.70
N HIS A 202 -4.49 -8.09 -4.90
CA HIS A 202 -3.27 -8.22 -5.70
C HIS A 202 -2.18 -7.22 -5.32
N SER A 203 -0.94 -7.68 -5.22
CA SER A 203 0.22 -6.77 -5.14
C SER A 203 0.49 -6.07 -6.48
N PHE A 204 1.24 -4.96 -6.44
CA PHE A 204 1.68 -4.28 -7.65
C PHE A 204 2.50 -5.24 -8.53
N PRO A 205 2.18 -5.37 -9.84
CA PRO A 205 2.76 -6.42 -10.65
C PRO A 205 4.26 -6.23 -10.89
N TRP A 206 5.04 -7.29 -10.68
CA TRP A 206 6.50 -7.28 -10.78
C TRP A 206 7.00 -6.80 -12.15
N PHE A 207 6.27 -7.10 -13.24
CA PHE A 207 6.68 -6.77 -14.60
C PHE A 207 6.80 -5.25 -14.81
N MET A 208 6.07 -4.44 -14.04
CA MET A 208 6.19 -2.98 -14.08
C MET A 208 7.55 -2.48 -13.60
N ARG A 209 8.23 -3.27 -12.75
CA ARG A 209 9.55 -2.98 -12.20
C ARG A 209 10.67 -3.74 -12.91
N SER A 210 10.33 -4.66 -13.81
CA SER A 210 11.31 -5.52 -14.47
C SER A 210 12.14 -4.77 -15.50
N THR A 211 13.46 -4.90 -15.42
CA THR A 211 14.37 -4.41 -16.47
C THR A 211 14.32 -5.24 -17.75
N SER A 212 13.73 -6.44 -17.71
CA SER A 212 13.64 -7.34 -18.87
C SER A 212 12.47 -7.03 -19.82
N ILE A 213 11.59 -6.10 -19.44
CA ILE A 213 10.39 -5.74 -20.22
C ILE A 213 10.48 -4.26 -20.53
N ASN A 214 10.33 -3.89 -21.81
CA ASN A 214 10.39 -2.49 -22.23
C ASN A 214 9.15 -1.70 -21.77
N GLU A 215 9.24 -0.38 -21.84
CA GLU A 215 8.25 0.55 -21.28
C GLU A 215 6.89 0.46 -21.99
N ILE A 216 6.89 0.23 -23.31
CA ILE A 216 5.67 0.11 -24.11
C ILE A 216 4.92 -1.16 -23.72
N ASP A 217 5.63 -2.28 -23.66
CA ASP A 217 5.05 -3.57 -23.28
C ASP A 217 4.53 -3.54 -21.84
N ARG A 218 5.18 -2.83 -20.92
CA ARG A 218 4.65 -2.65 -19.54
C ARG A 218 3.27 -2.00 -19.51
N ILE A 219 3.04 -0.98 -20.35
CA ILE A 219 1.74 -0.28 -20.43
C ILE A 219 0.66 -1.25 -20.92
N ILE A 220 0.94 -1.97 -22.02
CA ILE A 220 0.00 -2.93 -22.61
C ILE A 220 -0.26 -4.07 -21.62
N LEU A 221 0.79 -4.65 -21.03
CA LEU A 221 0.68 -5.70 -20.02
C LEU A 221 -0.15 -5.26 -18.82
N PHE A 222 0.03 -4.03 -18.33
CA PHE A 222 -0.74 -3.54 -17.20
C PHE A 222 -2.22 -3.42 -17.53
N ASN A 223 -2.57 -2.87 -18.69
CA ASN A 223 -3.97 -2.79 -19.14
C ASN A 223 -4.61 -4.19 -19.23
N HIS A 224 -3.93 -5.15 -19.87
CA HIS A 224 -4.42 -6.53 -19.99
C HIS A 224 -4.48 -7.25 -18.64
N TYR A 225 -3.54 -6.97 -17.73
CA TYR A 225 -3.55 -7.49 -16.37
C TYR A 225 -4.79 -7.03 -15.60
N VAL A 226 -5.10 -5.73 -15.65
CA VAL A 226 -6.32 -5.16 -15.03
C VAL A 226 -7.55 -5.78 -15.68
N LYS A 227 -7.58 -5.94 -17.01
CA LYS A 227 -8.72 -6.54 -17.71
C LYS A 227 -8.94 -8.00 -17.31
N GLN A 228 -7.87 -8.76 -17.10
CA GLN A 228 -7.99 -10.14 -16.61
C GLN A 228 -8.54 -10.19 -15.19
N ILE A 229 -8.14 -9.26 -14.31
CA ILE A 229 -8.72 -9.14 -12.98
C ILE A 229 -10.21 -8.82 -13.08
N GLU A 230 -10.59 -7.83 -13.89
CA GLU A 230 -11.99 -7.47 -14.13
C GLU A 230 -12.83 -8.68 -14.57
N LEU A 231 -12.36 -9.43 -15.59
CA LEU A 231 -13.11 -10.57 -16.12
C LEU A 231 -13.19 -11.75 -15.16
N ARG A 232 -12.10 -12.06 -14.44
CA ARG A 232 -12.04 -13.20 -13.52
C ARG A 232 -12.79 -12.93 -12.22
N GLU A 233 -12.61 -11.73 -11.70
CA GLU A 233 -13.16 -11.34 -10.41
C GLU A 233 -14.53 -10.70 -10.56
N ASN A 234 -14.98 -10.29 -11.75
CA ASN A 234 -16.25 -9.59 -12.02
C ASN A 234 -16.65 -8.63 -10.87
N PRO A 235 -15.81 -7.63 -10.54
CA PRO A 235 -16.03 -6.72 -9.42
C PRO A 235 -17.04 -5.61 -9.79
N ASP A 236 -17.58 -4.94 -8.76
CA ASP A 236 -18.38 -3.72 -8.92
C ASP A 236 -17.49 -2.46 -8.97
N ILE A 237 -16.27 -2.55 -8.44
CA ILE A 237 -15.28 -1.46 -8.40
C ILE A 237 -13.85 -2.02 -8.39
N ILE A 238 -12.94 -1.36 -9.11
CA ILE A 238 -11.52 -1.67 -9.12
C ILE A 238 -10.73 -0.53 -8.49
N ILE A 239 -9.98 -0.80 -7.41
CA ILE A 239 -9.10 0.17 -6.77
C ILE A 239 -7.65 -0.08 -7.23
N ILE A 240 -6.98 0.95 -7.76
CA ILE A 240 -5.58 0.86 -8.18
C ILE A 240 -4.73 1.86 -7.42
N GLY A 241 -3.81 1.34 -6.59
CA GLY A 241 -2.81 2.14 -5.91
C GLY A 241 -1.62 2.45 -6.81
N ILE A 242 -1.35 3.72 -7.05
CA ILE A 242 -0.21 4.17 -7.85
C ILE A 242 1.04 4.27 -6.96
N PRO A 243 2.09 3.46 -7.20
CA PRO A 243 3.30 3.50 -6.38
C PRO A 243 4.16 4.74 -6.67
N GLY A 244 4.94 5.18 -5.69
CA GLY A 244 5.86 6.32 -5.83
C GLY A 244 5.16 7.68 -5.86
N GLY A 245 5.82 8.67 -6.48
CA GLY A 245 5.28 10.01 -6.71
C GLY A 245 4.91 10.26 -8.17
N ILE A 246 4.38 11.44 -8.46
CA ILE A 246 3.95 11.85 -9.82
C ILE A 246 4.98 12.72 -10.56
N SER A 247 5.95 13.28 -9.85
CA SER A 247 6.94 14.21 -10.40
C SER A 247 8.18 14.28 -9.50
N PRO A 248 9.35 14.65 -10.07
CA PRO A 248 10.53 14.98 -9.28
C PRO A 248 10.23 16.05 -8.25
N PHE A 249 10.83 15.89 -7.07
CA PHE A 249 10.83 16.92 -6.04
C PHE A 249 12.00 17.88 -6.25
N SER A 250 13.18 17.34 -6.58
CA SER A 250 14.38 18.09 -6.97
C SER A 250 15.24 17.29 -7.95
N ASN A 251 16.38 17.87 -8.37
CA ASN A 251 17.40 17.19 -9.18
C ASN A 251 18.15 16.08 -8.43
N GLU A 252 17.91 15.92 -7.13
CA GLU A 252 18.51 14.85 -6.30
C GLU A 252 17.42 13.87 -5.85
N LEU A 253 16.23 14.40 -5.56
CA LEU A 253 15.07 13.67 -5.06
C LEU A 253 14.06 13.49 -6.20
N HIS A 254 14.33 12.50 -7.05
CA HIS A 254 13.65 12.34 -8.33
C HIS A 254 12.23 11.79 -8.26
N ASN A 255 11.82 11.13 -7.17
CA ASN A 255 10.54 10.38 -7.11
C ASN A 255 10.36 9.43 -8.32
N ASN A 256 11.46 8.86 -8.82
CA ASN A 256 11.49 8.06 -10.06
C ASN A 256 10.79 8.75 -11.25
N PHE A 257 10.81 10.09 -11.28
CA PHE A 257 10.26 10.97 -12.31
C PHE A 257 8.75 10.79 -12.57
N GLY A 258 8.03 10.07 -11.71
CA GLY A 258 6.64 9.69 -11.94
C GLY A 258 6.44 8.71 -13.11
N VAL A 259 7.45 7.91 -13.45
CA VAL A 259 7.40 6.95 -14.57
C VAL A 259 6.23 5.97 -14.41
N HIS A 260 6.02 5.40 -13.23
CA HIS A 260 4.90 4.48 -13.01
C HIS A 260 3.54 5.18 -13.11
N ALA A 261 3.39 6.38 -12.54
CA ALA A 261 2.16 7.15 -12.66
C ALA A 261 1.82 7.44 -14.14
N PHE A 262 2.84 7.79 -14.94
CA PHE A 262 2.67 7.98 -16.38
C PHE A 262 2.28 6.67 -17.08
N GLN A 263 3.05 5.59 -16.92
CA GLN A 263 2.76 4.31 -17.56
C GLN A 263 1.34 3.82 -17.25
N ILE A 264 0.91 3.89 -15.99
CA ILE A 264 -0.42 3.46 -15.58
C ILE A 264 -1.50 4.38 -16.16
N SER A 265 -1.28 5.70 -16.20
CA SER A 265 -2.24 6.64 -16.82
C SER A 265 -2.47 6.38 -18.31
N GLN A 266 -1.48 5.83 -19.01
CA GLN A 266 -1.62 5.43 -20.41
C GLN A 266 -2.30 4.07 -20.57
N ALA A 267 -2.23 3.22 -19.55
CA ALA A 267 -2.81 1.88 -19.55
C ALA A 267 -4.29 1.90 -19.15
N VAL A 268 -4.68 2.71 -18.16
CA VAL A 268 -6.02 2.71 -17.57
C VAL A 268 -6.46 4.14 -17.31
N LYS A 269 -7.69 4.47 -17.71
CA LYS A 269 -8.33 5.74 -17.38
C LYS A 269 -9.16 5.55 -16.09
N PRO A 270 -8.94 6.35 -15.05
CA PRO A 270 -9.76 6.30 -13.85
C PRO A 270 -11.06 7.08 -14.00
N ASP A 271 -12.09 6.61 -13.29
CA ASP A 271 -13.38 7.30 -13.13
C ASP A 271 -13.38 8.22 -11.90
N ALA A 272 -12.53 7.91 -10.92
CA ALA A 272 -12.26 8.78 -9.79
C ALA A 272 -10.79 8.70 -9.32
N VAL A 273 -10.28 9.81 -8.81
CA VAL A 273 -8.89 9.96 -8.35
C VAL A 273 -8.85 10.60 -6.97
N ILE A 274 -8.18 9.91 -6.05
CA ILE A 274 -7.78 10.46 -4.76
C ILE A 274 -6.31 10.79 -4.81
N PHE A 275 -5.94 12.00 -4.40
CA PHE A 275 -4.56 12.45 -4.40
C PHE A 275 -4.05 12.77 -3.00
N SER A 276 -3.02 12.08 -2.56
CA SER A 276 -2.46 12.27 -1.22
C SER A 276 -1.20 13.13 -1.18
N LEU A 277 -1.16 14.07 -0.24
CA LEU A 277 -0.10 15.04 -0.03
C LEU A 277 0.61 14.81 1.30
N LEU A 278 1.85 15.29 1.37
CA LEU A 278 2.57 15.45 2.63
C LEU A 278 2.03 16.66 3.39
N TYR A 279 2.22 16.68 4.70
CA TYR A 279 1.88 17.83 5.52
C TYR A 279 2.69 19.05 5.11
N ALA A 280 2.02 20.13 4.74
CA ALA A 280 2.60 21.45 4.53
C ALA A 280 1.52 22.53 4.68
N ASP A 281 1.93 23.80 4.71
CA ASP A 281 1.02 24.94 4.62
C ASP A 281 0.68 25.23 3.16
N PHE A 282 -0.54 24.89 2.75
CA PHE A 282 -1.03 25.13 1.40
C PHE A 282 -1.98 26.32 1.36
N SER A 283 -1.87 27.17 0.34
CA SER A 283 -2.95 28.11 0.01
C SER A 283 -4.13 27.35 -0.62
N PRO A 284 -5.38 27.85 -0.48
CA PRO A 284 -6.53 27.26 -1.16
C PRO A 284 -6.34 27.04 -2.67
N ASP A 285 -5.71 28.00 -3.36
CA ASP A 285 -5.48 27.93 -4.81
C ASP A 285 -4.50 26.82 -5.22
N TYR A 286 -3.66 26.34 -4.29
CA TYR A 286 -2.72 25.25 -4.55
C TYR A 286 -3.43 23.99 -5.03
N PHE A 287 -4.54 23.62 -4.40
CA PHE A 287 -5.28 22.39 -4.70
C PHE A 287 -5.85 22.41 -6.12
N GLN A 288 -6.44 23.53 -6.53
CA GLN A 288 -6.93 23.69 -7.90
C GLN A 288 -5.78 23.70 -8.92
N SER A 289 -4.69 24.42 -8.62
CA SER A 289 -3.51 24.46 -9.48
C SER A 289 -2.91 23.06 -9.69
N LEU A 290 -2.83 22.26 -8.61
CA LEU A 290 -2.35 20.89 -8.68
C LEU A 290 -3.29 19.98 -9.47
N SER A 291 -4.61 20.09 -9.27
CA SER A 291 -5.60 19.34 -10.05
C SER A 291 -5.47 19.63 -11.55
N ASN A 292 -5.36 20.91 -11.94
CA ASN A 292 -5.13 21.31 -13.32
C ASN A 292 -3.82 20.72 -13.89
N LYS A 293 -2.72 20.77 -13.13
CA LYS A 293 -1.43 20.16 -13.55
C LYS A 293 -1.57 18.66 -13.79
N ILE A 294 -2.29 17.96 -12.91
CA ILE A 294 -2.53 16.52 -13.04
C ILE A 294 -3.40 16.22 -14.26
N ASN A 295 -4.45 17.00 -14.49
CA ASN A 295 -5.29 16.87 -15.67
C ASN A 295 -4.49 17.08 -16.97
N HIS A 296 -3.68 18.14 -17.04
CA HIS A 296 -2.81 18.37 -18.21
C HIS A 296 -1.77 17.27 -18.42
N LYS A 297 -1.25 16.67 -17.33
CA LYS A 297 -0.18 15.67 -17.43
C LYS A 297 -0.68 14.26 -17.72
N PHE A 298 -1.81 13.86 -17.12
CA PHE A 298 -2.30 12.49 -17.14
C PHE A 298 -3.73 12.33 -17.71
N GLY A 299 -4.45 13.42 -17.95
CA GLY A 299 -5.77 13.40 -18.60
C GLY A 299 -6.95 13.08 -17.69
N TYR A 300 -6.81 13.28 -16.37
CA TYR A 300 -7.88 13.10 -15.39
C TYR A 300 -7.78 14.12 -14.24
N GLU A 301 -8.91 14.38 -13.59
CA GLU A 301 -9.02 15.35 -12.50
C GLU A 301 -8.98 14.69 -11.12
N ILE A 302 -8.56 15.44 -10.11
CA ILE A 302 -8.54 14.99 -8.72
C ILE A 302 -9.92 15.25 -8.11
N ASN A 303 -10.54 14.22 -7.52
CA ASN A 303 -11.86 14.32 -6.92
C ASN A 303 -11.83 14.68 -5.44
N CYS A 304 -10.79 14.23 -4.72
CA CYS A 304 -10.49 14.69 -3.37
C CYS A 304 -9.01 14.52 -3.05
N PHE A 305 -8.57 15.26 -2.03
CA PHE A 305 -7.23 15.15 -1.50
C PHE A 305 -7.22 14.46 -0.14
N ASN A 306 -6.07 13.87 0.18
CA ASN A 306 -5.71 13.50 1.54
C ASN A 306 -4.48 14.28 1.99
N LEU A 307 -4.43 14.70 3.25
CA LEU A 307 -3.24 15.25 3.89
C LEU A 307 -2.67 14.23 4.87
N SER A 308 -1.45 13.76 4.64
CA SER A 308 -0.77 12.88 5.59
C SER A 308 -0.21 13.67 6.78
N ASN A 309 0.08 12.97 7.88
CA ASN A 309 0.80 13.54 9.03
C ASN A 309 2.33 13.48 8.87
N ASN A 310 2.84 13.23 7.66
CA ASN A 310 4.29 13.25 7.42
C ASN A 310 4.68 14.59 6.80
N LEU A 311 5.51 15.34 7.51
CA LEU A 311 6.15 16.56 7.05
C LEU A 311 7.47 16.22 6.38
N PHE A 312 7.73 16.77 5.20
CA PHE A 312 8.99 16.59 4.50
C PHE A 312 10.12 17.37 5.20
N ASP A 313 11.20 16.68 5.59
CA ASP A 313 12.39 17.30 6.15
C ASP A 313 13.43 17.53 5.05
N MET A 314 13.44 18.74 4.49
CA MET A 314 14.34 19.09 3.39
C MET A 314 15.82 18.98 3.78
N ASN A 315 16.18 19.43 4.97
CA ASN A 315 17.58 19.47 5.42
C ASN A 315 18.12 18.05 5.61
N ALA A 316 17.38 17.21 6.33
CA ALA A 316 17.75 15.81 6.50
C ALA A 316 17.76 15.07 5.15
N SER A 317 16.81 15.38 4.25
CA SER A 317 16.72 14.67 2.96
C SER A 317 17.89 14.96 2.03
N VAL A 318 18.33 16.21 1.97
CA VAL A 318 19.51 16.61 1.18
C VAL A 318 20.78 15.98 1.76
N PHE A 319 20.92 16.01 3.09
CA PHE A 319 22.07 15.40 3.78
C PHE A 319 22.16 13.88 3.55
N GLU A 320 21.04 13.18 3.74
CA GLU A 320 20.95 11.72 3.62
C GLU A 320 20.81 11.24 2.16
N LYS A 321 20.63 12.16 1.21
CA LYS A 321 20.36 11.88 -0.22
C LYS A 321 19.19 10.92 -0.44
N ARG A 322 18.18 11.00 0.42
CA ARG A 322 16.92 10.22 0.36
C ARG A 322 15.82 11.00 1.05
N PHE A 323 14.56 10.72 0.73
CA PHE A 323 13.45 11.40 1.40
C PHE A 323 13.40 11.07 2.89
N MET A 324 13.46 12.11 3.71
CA MET A 324 13.34 12.09 5.16
C MET A 324 12.08 12.84 5.59
N TYR A 325 11.44 12.35 6.64
CA TYR A 325 10.16 12.86 7.09
C TYR A 325 10.13 12.99 8.61
N ALA A 326 9.50 14.06 9.09
CA ALA A 326 9.07 14.20 10.47
C ALA A 326 7.61 13.79 10.57
N LYS A 327 7.29 12.95 11.56
CA LYS A 327 5.91 12.54 11.82
C LYS A 327 5.26 13.50 12.80
N LEU A 328 4.06 13.95 12.46
CA LEU A 328 3.24 14.84 13.28
C LEU A 328 2.12 14.05 13.96
N ASP A 329 1.62 14.62 15.06
CA ASP A 329 0.38 14.16 15.68
C ASP A 329 -0.80 14.33 14.72
N THR A 330 -1.66 13.31 14.62
CA THR A 330 -2.82 13.34 13.71
C THR A 330 -3.81 14.47 14.05
N GLY A 331 -3.88 14.94 15.30
CA GLY A 331 -4.75 16.04 15.69
C GLY A 331 -4.35 17.37 15.06
N LEU A 332 -3.06 17.58 14.75
CA LEU A 332 -2.61 18.75 13.99
C LEU A 332 -3.12 18.72 12.55
N VAL A 333 -3.20 17.53 11.96
CA VAL A 333 -3.72 17.34 10.60
C VAL A 333 -5.23 17.57 10.59
N ASP A 334 -5.97 17.03 11.57
CA ASP A 334 -7.42 17.22 11.71
C ASP A 334 -7.80 18.70 11.74
N ASN A 335 -7.13 19.50 12.59
CA ASN A 335 -7.39 20.94 12.68
C ASN A 335 -7.17 21.66 11.34
N LYS A 336 -6.21 21.19 10.55
CA LYS A 336 -5.88 21.81 9.26
C LYS A 336 -6.86 21.41 8.16
N THR A 337 -7.26 20.14 8.12
CA THR A 337 -8.20 19.65 7.11
C THR A 337 -9.59 20.23 7.29
N GLU A 338 -9.99 20.64 8.50
CA GLU A 338 -11.27 21.35 8.73
C GLU A 338 -11.43 22.61 7.85
N TYR A 339 -10.36 23.39 7.67
CA TYR A 339 -10.37 24.56 6.80
C TYR A 339 -10.48 24.16 5.32
N TYR A 340 -9.73 23.13 4.91
CA TYR A 340 -9.66 22.70 3.52
C TYR A 340 -10.85 21.85 3.05
N ARG A 341 -11.63 21.26 3.97
CA ARG A 341 -12.79 20.42 3.64
C ARG A 341 -13.89 21.18 2.90
N LYS A 342 -13.93 22.51 3.05
CA LYS A 342 -14.92 23.40 2.41
C LYS A 342 -14.51 23.89 1.02
N LEU A 343 -13.33 23.51 0.55
CA LEU A 343 -12.87 23.85 -0.80
C LEU A 343 -13.65 23.07 -1.86
N GLN A 344 -13.57 23.53 -3.10
CA GLN A 344 -14.21 22.86 -4.24
C GLN A 344 -13.77 21.40 -4.38
N ILE A 345 -12.48 21.13 -4.15
CA ILE A 345 -11.94 19.76 -4.04
C ILE A 345 -11.62 19.53 -2.56
N PRO A 346 -12.41 18.71 -1.84
CA PRO A 346 -12.26 18.56 -0.41
C PRO A 346 -10.95 17.85 -0.04
N VAL A 347 -10.40 18.20 1.12
CA VAL A 347 -9.19 17.61 1.68
C VAL A 347 -9.52 16.92 3.00
N TYR A 348 -9.08 15.68 3.14
CA TYR A 348 -9.39 14.81 4.26
C TYR A 348 -8.12 14.36 5.00
N ASN A 349 -8.28 13.84 6.22
CA ASN A 349 -7.24 13.08 6.94
C ASN A 349 -7.65 11.60 7.04
N ILE A 350 -6.98 10.71 6.32
CA ILE A 350 -7.31 9.29 6.29
C ILE A 350 -7.17 8.60 7.67
N LEU A 351 -6.28 9.10 8.53
CA LEU A 351 -6.10 8.55 9.89
C LEU A 351 -7.28 8.90 10.82
N ASN A 352 -8.15 9.83 10.41
CA ASN A 352 -9.38 10.14 11.10
C ASN A 352 -10.52 9.26 10.56
N SER A 353 -11.12 8.46 11.45
CA SER A 353 -12.18 7.49 11.08
C SER A 353 -13.41 8.12 10.41
N GLN A 354 -13.77 9.36 10.75
CA GLN A 354 -14.90 10.05 10.10
C GLN A 354 -14.52 10.45 8.68
N ASP A 355 -13.32 11.00 8.49
CA ASP A 355 -12.81 11.38 7.17
C ASP A 355 -12.56 10.17 6.27
N SER A 356 -12.09 9.06 6.81
CA SER A 356 -12.00 7.78 6.09
C SER A 356 -13.35 7.36 5.49
N ASN A 357 -14.42 7.41 6.28
CA ASN A 357 -15.78 7.16 5.79
C ASN A 357 -16.24 8.21 4.77
N ASN A 358 -15.90 9.48 4.98
CA ASN A 358 -16.28 10.58 4.08
C ASN A 358 -15.59 10.45 2.71
N ILE A 359 -14.32 10.04 2.67
CA ILE A 359 -13.61 9.76 1.41
C ILE A 359 -14.36 8.69 0.62
N SER A 360 -14.71 7.56 1.25
CA SER A 360 -15.44 6.48 0.57
C SER A 360 -16.81 6.91 0.06
N ARG A 361 -17.58 7.66 0.86
CA ARG A 361 -18.89 8.20 0.44
C ARG A 361 -18.75 9.18 -0.71
N HIS A 362 -17.78 10.10 -0.65
CA HIS A 362 -17.52 11.07 -1.70
C HIS A 362 -17.21 10.40 -3.04
N ILE A 363 -16.38 9.35 -3.02
CA ILE A 363 -16.08 8.57 -4.23
C ILE A 363 -17.31 7.81 -4.71
N PHE A 364 -18.08 7.21 -3.81
CA PHE A 364 -19.33 6.53 -4.15
C PHE A 364 -20.32 7.46 -4.86
N ASP A 365 -20.52 8.67 -4.34
CA ASP A 365 -21.45 9.66 -4.91
C ASP A 365 -21.03 10.09 -6.31
N ILE A 366 -19.72 10.27 -6.54
CA ILE A 366 -19.15 10.60 -7.86
C ILE A 366 -19.43 9.49 -8.87
N LEU A 367 -19.10 8.25 -8.52
CA LEU A 367 -19.29 7.11 -9.41
C LEU A 367 -20.78 6.88 -9.71
N SER A 368 -21.64 7.01 -8.71
CA SER A 368 -23.09 6.90 -8.86
C SER A 368 -23.68 8.01 -9.74
N SER A 369 -23.07 9.20 -9.75
CA SER A 369 -23.53 10.31 -10.58
C SER A 369 -23.36 10.07 -12.08
N TYR A 370 -22.38 9.27 -12.48
CA TYR A 370 -22.15 8.92 -13.89
C TYR A 370 -23.22 7.94 -14.41
N GLY A 371 -23.55 6.91 -13.63
CA GLY A 371 -24.61 5.96 -14.00
C GLY A 371 -25.98 6.60 -14.17
N ASN A 372 -26.29 7.64 -13.38
CA ASN A 372 -27.54 8.38 -13.52
C ASN A 372 -27.60 9.28 -14.77
N ARG A 373 -26.46 9.71 -15.32
CA ARG A 373 -26.40 10.53 -16.54
C ARG A 373 -26.52 9.72 -17.82
N GLU A 374 -26.21 8.43 -17.80
CA GLU A 374 -26.40 7.54 -18.96
C GLU A 374 -27.86 7.06 -19.11
N LEU A 375 -28.66 7.18 -18.05
CA LEU A 375 -30.07 6.79 -18.02
C LEU A 375 -31.06 7.96 -18.29
N ALA A 376 -30.55 9.19 -18.38
CA ALA A 376 -31.32 10.41 -18.64
C ALA A 376 -31.04 10.94 -20.05
#